data_AF-A0A2D0K291-F1
#
_entry.id   AF-A0A2D0K291-F1
#
_cell.length_a   1.000
_cell.length_b   1.000
_cell.length_c   1.000
_cell.angle_alpha   90.00
_cell.angle_beta   90.00
_cell.angle_gamma   90.00
#
_symmetry.space_group_name_H-M   'P 1'
#
loop_
_entity.id
_entity.type
_entity.pdbx_description
1 polymer ?
#
loop_
_entity_poly.entity_id
_entity_poly.type
_entity_poly.pdbx_seq_one_letter_code
_entity_poly.pdbx_strand_id
1 'polypeptide(L)' 'MKFEIKNITPVKDYIDGNYQNGLIVELIMSATEGHDDYRFVTEIFLSDSESLSVSAVKDRAIELAKEKLKKASNEI' A
#
# COMPACT_ATOMS: atom_id res chain seq x y z
N MET A 1 -12.59 4.61 -10.41
CA MET A 1 -11.36 4.78 -9.62
C MET A 1 -10.41 3.64 -9.97
N LYS A 2 -9.22 3.95 -10.51
CA LYS A 2 -8.21 2.95 -10.87
C LYS A 2 -7.00 3.14 -9.95
N PHE A 3 -6.47 2.04 -9.40
CA PHE A 3 -5.24 2.02 -8.63
C PHE A 3 -4.13 1.38 -9.45
N GLU A 4 -3.01 2.09 -9.55
CA GLU A 4 -1.79 1.62 -10.20
C GLU A 4 -0.65 1.59 -9.21
N ILE A 5 0.09 0.48 -9.14
CA ILE A 5 1.37 0.45 -8.43
C ILE A 5 2.38 1.18 -9.31
N LYS A 6 3.07 2.17 -8.74
CA LYS A 6 4.23 2.80 -9.38
C LYS A 6 5.55 2.23 -8.90
N ASN A 7 5.64 1.85 -7.62
CA ASN A 7 6.87 1.29 -7.06
C ASN A 7 6.59 0.25 -5.96
N ILE A 8 7.50 -0.71 -5.84
CA ILE A 8 7.57 -1.69 -4.75
C ILE A 8 9.03 -1.75 -4.31
N THR A 9 9.31 -1.30 -3.09
CA THR A 9 10.66 -1.31 -2.52
C THR A 9 10.71 -2.28 -1.36
N PRO A 10 11.54 -3.34 -1.41
CA PRO A 10 11.75 -4.20 -0.26
C PRO A 10 12.49 -3.45 0.83
N VAL A 11 12.00 -3.60 2.06
CA VAL A 11 12.58 -3.00 3.26
C VAL A 11 12.73 -4.04 4.36
N LYS A 12 13.55 -3.73 5.35
CA LYS A 12 13.74 -4.54 6.54
C LYS A 12 13.75 -3.59 7.73
N ASP A 13 12.66 -3.58 8.48
CA ASP A 13 12.46 -2.68 9.61
C ASP A 13 12.62 -3.41 10.92
N TYR A 14 12.99 -2.67 11.97
CA TYR A 14 13.12 -3.20 13.32
C TYR A 14 11.91 -2.78 14.15
N ILE A 15 11.00 -3.73 14.39
CA ILE A 15 9.71 -3.51 15.03
C ILE A 15 9.56 -4.50 16.17
N ASP A 16 9.15 -4.02 17.35
CA ASP A 16 8.89 -4.83 18.54
C ASP A 16 10.03 -5.80 18.92
N GLY A 17 11.27 -5.35 18.73
CA GLY A 17 12.47 -6.11 19.10
C GLY A 17 12.96 -7.10 18.04
N ASN A 18 12.29 -7.19 16.89
CA ASN A 18 12.66 -8.11 15.81
C ASN A 18 12.82 -7.38 14.46
N TYR A 19 13.69 -7.91 13.61
CA TYR A 19 13.74 -7.47 12.22
C TYR A 19 12.62 -8.13 11.44
N GLN A 20 11.78 -7.33 10.79
CA GLN A 20 10.69 -7.80 9.96
C GLN A 20 10.91 -7.37 8.50
N ASN A 21 10.70 -8.30 7.58
CA ASN A 21 10.72 -7.97 6.16
C ASN A 21 9.45 -7.21 5.80
N GLY A 22 9.56 -6.22 4.92
CA GLY A 22 8.43 -5.43 4.48
C GLY A 22 8.56 -5.00 3.02
N LEU A 23 7.48 -4.43 2.50
CA LEU A 23 7.43 -3.82 1.18
C LEU A 23 6.81 -2.43 1.32
N ILE A 24 7.54 -1.39 0.92
CA ILE A 24 6.97 -0.07 0.68
C ILE A 24 6.36 -0.07 -0.71
N VAL A 25 5.05 0.16 -0.80
CA VAL A 25 4.28 0.18 -2.03
C VAL A 25 3.75 1.59 -2.28
N GLU A 26 4.08 2.13 -3.44
CA GLU A 26 3.53 3.40 -3.91
C GLU A 26 2.40 3.14 -4.92
N LEU A 27 1.20 3.61 -4.58
CA LEU A 27 0.01 3.53 -5.40
C LEU A 27 -0.38 4.92 -5.90
N ILE A 28 -0.78 5.00 -7.16
CA ILE A 28 -1.48 6.16 -7.69
C ILE A 28 -2.94 5.78 -7.92
N MET A 29 -3.82 6.59 -7.35
CA MET A 29 -5.24 6.54 -7.57
C MET A 29 -5.61 7.66 -8.53
N SER A 30 -5.91 7.30 -9.77
CA SER A 30 -6.48 8.24 -10.72
C SER A 30 -7.99 8.28 -10.52
N ALA A 31 -8.47 9.42 -10.02
CA ALA A 31 -9.87 9.80 -10.19
C ALA A 31 -10.10 10.09 -11.68
N THR A 32 -11.31 9.80 -12.19
CA THR A 32 -11.67 10.00 -13.60
C THR A 32 -11.38 11.43 -14.09
N GLU A 33 -11.19 11.60 -15.40
CA GLU A 33 -10.71 12.82 -16.10
C GLU A 33 -11.09 14.14 -15.40
N GLY A 34 -10.08 14.95 -15.08
CA GLY A 34 -10.25 16.31 -14.52
C GLY A 34 -9.90 16.46 -13.03
N HIS A 35 -9.39 15.42 -12.37
CA HIS A 35 -8.99 15.45 -10.96
C HIS A 35 -7.50 15.12 -10.77
N ASP A 36 -6.89 15.68 -9.72
CA ASP A 36 -5.51 15.37 -9.33
C ASP A 36 -5.32 13.88 -9.01
N ASP A 37 -4.20 13.31 -9.44
CA ASP A 37 -3.78 11.96 -9.08
C ASP A 37 -3.44 11.91 -7.59
N TYR A 38 -4.11 11.03 -6.84
CA TYR A 38 -3.82 10.85 -5.42
C TYR A 38 -2.75 9.78 -5.24
N ARG A 39 -1.66 10.17 -4.57
CA ARG A 39 -0.55 9.26 -4.26
C ARG A 39 -0.71 8.69 -2.86
N PHE A 40 -0.66 7.36 -2.77
CA PHE A 40 -0.69 6.62 -1.50
C PHE A 40 0.61 5.84 -1.36
N VAL A 41 1.33 6.07 -0.26
CA VAL A 41 2.44 5.22 0.15
C VAL A 41 1.96 4.38 1.32
N THR A 42 2.12 3.07 1.21
CA THR A 42 1.78 2.13 2.27
C THR A 42 2.88 1.11 2.43
N GLU A 43 3.04 0.64 3.66
CA GLU A 43 3.96 -0.42 4.00
C GLU A 43 3.18 -1.72 4.25
N ILE A 44 3.71 -2.83 3.74
CA ILE A 44 3.18 -4.17 3.95
C ILE A 44 4.26 -4.97 4.66
N PHE A 45 4.03 -5.31 5.91
CA PHE A 45 4.89 -6.22 6.65
C PHE A 45 4.64 -7.66 6.22
N LEU A 46 5.72 -8.40 6.04
CA LEU A 46 5.73 -9.80 5.68
C LEU A 46 6.12 -10.63 6.90
N SER A 47 5.55 -11.82 7.01
CA SER A 47 6.03 -12.84 7.94
C SER A 47 7.37 -13.41 7.44
N ASP A 48 8.18 -14.01 8.31
CA ASP A 48 9.55 -14.48 7.97
C ASP A 48 9.62 -15.45 6.77
N SER A 49 8.56 -16.21 6.52
CA SER A 49 8.43 -17.17 5.41
C SER A 49 7.48 -16.71 4.30
N GLU A 50 6.93 -15.50 4.40
CA GLU A 50 5.92 -15.00 3.48
C GLU A 50 6.58 -14.42 2.23
N SER A 51 6.26 -15.00 1.07
CA SER A 51 6.61 -14.47 -0.24
C SER A 51 5.32 -14.12 -0.98
N LEU A 52 5.14 -12.84 -1.30
CA LEU A 52 3.97 -12.37 -2.02
C LEU A 52 4.31 -12.20 -3.49
N SER A 53 3.41 -12.69 -4.35
CA SER A 53 3.43 -12.31 -5.76
C SER A 53 3.10 -10.82 -5.90
N VAL A 54 3.55 -10.20 -7.00
CA VAL A 54 3.24 -8.78 -7.30
C VAL A 54 1.73 -8.51 -7.28
N SER A 55 0.91 -9.46 -7.74
CA SER A 55 -0.55 -9.35 -7.68
C SER A 55 -1.09 -9.34 -6.25
N ALA A 56 -0.57 -10.20 -5.37
CA ALA A 56 -0.96 -10.22 -3.97
C ALA A 56 -0.55 -8.93 -3.22
N VAL A 57 0.63 -8.38 -3.54
CA VAL A 57 1.08 -7.08 -3.04
C VAL A 57 0.12 -5.97 -3.47
N LYS A 58 -0.35 -6.01 -4.73
CA LYS A 58 -1.32 -5.06 -5.27
C LYS A 58 -2.66 -5.10 -4.56
N ASP A 59 -3.22 -6.29 -4.37
CA ASP A 59 -4.53 -6.41 -3.75
C ASP A 59 -4.51 -5.90 -2.30
N ARG A 60 -3.51 -6.31 -1.50
CA ARG A 60 -3.32 -5.80 -0.13
C ARG A 60 -3.12 -4.28 -0.10
N ALA A 61 -2.28 -3.75 -0.97
CA ALA A 61 -2.01 -2.31 -0.99
C ALA A 61 -3.28 -1.50 -1.33
N ILE A 62 -4.09 -1.99 -2.28
CA ILE A 62 -5.37 -1.37 -2.65
C ILE A 62 -6.37 -1.42 -1.49
N GLU A 63 -6.46 -2.55 -0.77
CA GLU A 63 -7.33 -2.65 0.40
C GLU A 63 -6.93 -1.63 1.49
N LEU A 64 -5.64 -1.55 1.83
CA LEU A 64 -5.14 -0.56 2.79
C LEU A 64 -5.43 0.88 2.35
N ALA A 65 -5.27 1.19 1.06
CA ALA A 65 -5.60 2.51 0.52
C ALA A 65 -7.10 2.82 0.63
N LYS A 66 -7.98 1.85 0.32
CA LYS A 66 -9.43 1.99 0.48
C LYS A 66 -9.84 2.18 1.94
N GLU A 67 -9.22 1.46 2.87
CA GLU A 67 -9.48 1.63 4.31
C GLU A 67 -9.12 3.02 4.80
N LYS A 68 -7.95 3.54 4.38
CA LYS A 68 -7.53 4.92 4.69
C LYS A 68 -8.52 5.94 4.13
N LEU A 69 -8.95 5.77 2.88
CA LEU A 69 -9.96 6.62 2.25
C LEU A 69 -11.30 6.58 2.99
N LYS A 70 -11.74 5.39 3.40
CA LYS A 70 -12.99 5.21 4.16
C LYS A 70 -12.92 5.89 5.53
N LYS A 71 -11.80 5.78 6.24
CA LYS A 71 -11.58 6.49 7.52
C LYS A 71 -11.63 7.99 7.32
N ALA A 72 -10.86 8.52 6.36
CA ALA A 72 -10.86 9.93 6.04
C ALA A 72 -12.24 10.46 5.64
N SER A 73 -13.05 9.66 4.95
CA SER A 73 -14.42 10.03 4.58
C SER A 73 -15.42 9.98 5.74
N ASN A 74 -15.16 9.19 6.79
CA ASN A 74 -16.03 9.07 7.96
C ASN A 74 -15.71 10.11 9.06
N GLU A 75 -14.55 10.75 8.99
CA GLU A 75 -14.11 11.82 9.92
C GLU A 75 -14.52 13.23 9.43
N ILE A 76 -15.33 13.32 8.37
CA ILE A 76 -15.91 14.55 7.80
C ILE A 76 -17.42 14.55 8.04
#